data_AF-A0A351LG86-F1
#
_entry.id   AF-A0A351LG86-F1
#
_cell.length_a   1.000
_cell.length_b   1.000
_cell.length_c   1.000
_cell.angle_alpha   90.00
_cell.angle_beta   90.00
_cell.angle_gamma   90.00
#
_symmetry.space_group_name_H-M   'P 1'
#
loop_
_entity.id
_entity.type
_entity.pdbx_description
1 polymer ?
#
loop_
_entity_poly.entity_id
_entity_poly.type
_entity_poly.pdbx_seq_one_letter_code
_entity_poly.pdbx_strand_id
1 'polypeptide(L)'
;MKIASIEQEPIDGTDEVMTRVVMTEVASQCILTRLMIKALGRPGLDNDMELVGSGEEWEILWTHPKLSIEETKELVEQAIAPPPVTMRSHT
;
A
#
# COMPACT_ATOMS: atom_id res chain seq x y z
N MET A 1 -1.76 3.55 -11.99
CA MET A 1 -1.44 3.54 -10.55
C MET A 1 0.06 3.38 -10.39
N LYS A 2 0.71 4.33 -9.72
CA LYS A 2 2.17 4.37 -9.53
C LYS A 2 2.49 4.93 -8.15
N ILE A 3 3.64 4.53 -7.59
CA ILE A 3 4.20 5.14 -6.39
C ILE A 3 4.82 6.48 -6.79
N ALA A 4 4.39 7.57 -6.14
CA ALA A 4 4.98 8.89 -6.29
C ALA A 4 6.08 9.14 -5.24
N SER A 5 5.83 8.77 -3.99
CA SER A 5 6.81 8.87 -2.89
C SER A 5 6.57 7.83 -1.80
N ILE A 6 7.62 7.57 -1.03
CA ILE A 6 7.61 6.76 0.20
C ILE A 6 8.35 7.56 1.26
N GLU A 7 7.68 7.81 2.38
CA GLU A 7 8.21 8.53 3.54
C GLU A 7 8.07 7.64 4.78
N GLN A 8 9.02 7.74 5.69
CA GLN A 8 9.01 7.02 6.96
C GLN A 8 9.38 7.97 8.08
N GLU A 9 8.47 8.13 9.04
CA GLU A 9 8.61 9.08 10.13
C GLU A 9 8.46 8.36 11.47
N PRO A 10 9.41 8.52 12.42
CA PRO A 10 9.22 8.05 13.78
C PRO A 10 8.01 8.74 14.42
N ILE A 11 7.20 8.00 15.16
CA ILE A 11 6.10 8.58 15.93
C ILE A 11 6.63 8.95 17.32
N ASP A 12 6.67 10.25 17.61
CA ASP A 12 7.17 10.81 18.87
C ASP A 12 6.55 10.12 20.09
N GLY A 13 7.42 9.67 21.01
CA GLY A 13 7.03 9.00 22.24
C GLY A 13 6.67 7.52 22.08
N THR A 14 6.93 6.93 20.91
CA THR A 14 6.75 5.50 20.65
C THR A 14 7.97 4.90 19.93
N ASP A 15 8.09 3.57 19.92
CA ASP A 15 9.06 2.85 19.09
C ASP A 15 8.53 2.58 17.66
N GLU A 16 7.46 3.27 17.27
CA GLU A 16 6.76 3.09 15.99
C GLU A 16 7.27 4.01 14.90
N VAL A 17 7.18 3.53 13.66
CA VAL A 17 7.49 4.30 12.45
C VAL A 17 6.24 4.31 11.59
N MET A 18 5.73 5.51 11.32
CA MET A 18 4.68 5.71 10.34
C MET A 18 5.28 5.64 8.94
N THR A 19 4.81 4.69 8.15
CA THR A 19 5.10 4.61 6.71
C THR A 19 3.98 5.32 5.96
N ARG A 20 4.36 6.25 5.08
CA ARG A 20 3.46 6.98 4.19
C ARG A 20 3.85 6.71 2.75
N VAL A 21 2.90 6.24 1.95
CA VAL A 21 3.09 6.02 0.51
C VAL A 21 2.08 6.85 -0.26
N VAL A 22 2.59 7.73 -1.12
CA VAL A 22 1.75 8.53 -2.03
C VAL A 22 1.63 7.79 -3.35
N MET A 23 0.40 7.54 -3.76
CA MET A 23 0.02 6.88 -5.00
C MET A 23 -0.63 7.87 -5.96
N THR A 24 -0.22 7.85 -7.22
CA THR A 24 -0.84 8.63 -8.31
C THR A 24 -1.45 7.70 -9.37
N GLU A 25 -2.25 8.28 -10.27
CA GLU A 25 -2.98 7.54 -11.32
C GLU A 25 -3.86 6.42 -10.73
N VAL A 26 -4.50 6.69 -9.58
CA VAL A 26 -5.39 5.76 -8.89
C VAL A 26 -6.78 5.84 -9.55
N ALA A 27 -7.09 4.87 -10.39
CA ALA A 27 -8.38 4.81 -11.09
C ALA A 27 -9.57 4.51 -10.16
N SER A 28 -9.31 3.91 -8.99
CA SER A 28 -10.36 3.56 -8.02
C SER A 28 -9.79 3.37 -6.62
N GLN A 29 -10.28 4.18 -5.67
CA GLN A 29 -9.99 4.03 -4.25
C GLN A 29 -10.33 2.62 -3.75
N CYS A 30 -11.48 2.09 -4.14
CA CYS A 30 -11.95 0.77 -3.70
C CYS A 30 -10.99 -0.35 -4.14
N ILE A 31 -10.44 -0.25 -5.35
CA ILE A 31 -9.45 -1.23 -5.84
C ILE A 31 -8.16 -1.08 -5.05
N LEU A 32 -7.62 0.14 -4.91
CA LEU A 32 -6.41 0.39 -4.14
C LEU A 32 -6.52 -0.17 -2.71
N THR A 33 -7.61 0.17 -2.03
CA THR A 33 -7.89 -0.30 -0.66
C THR A 33 -7.84 -1.82 -0.56
N ARG A 34 -8.49 -2.54 -1.49
CA ARG A 34 -8.50 -4.02 -1.49
C ARG A 34 -7.11 -4.61 -1.72
N LEU A 35 -6.32 -4.02 -2.61
CA LEU A 35 -4.96 -4.47 -2.89
C LEU A 35 -4.06 -4.29 -1.65
N MET A 36 -4.16 -3.13 -1.00
CA MET A 36 -3.37 -2.84 0.20
C MET A 36 -3.79 -3.70 1.39
N ILE A 37 -5.10 -3.92 1.61
CA ILE A 37 -5.58 -4.86 2.64
C ILE A 37 -5.04 -6.27 2.40
N LYS A 38 -4.98 -6.70 1.13
CA LYS A 38 -4.43 -8.01 0.79
C LYS A 38 -2.93 -8.10 1.08
N ALA A 39 -2.19 -7.01 0.89
CA ALA A 39 -0.74 -6.97 1.07
C ALA A 39 -0.32 -6.77 2.53
N LEU A 40 -1.00 -5.87 3.26
CA LEU A 40 -0.63 -5.45 4.61
C LEU A 40 -1.43 -6.18 5.71
N GLY A 41 -2.58 -6.77 5.37
CA GLY A 41 -3.53 -7.33 6.34
C GLY A 41 -4.73 -6.40 6.61
N ARG A 42 -5.63 -6.84 7.49
CA ARG A 42 -6.88 -6.12 7.81
C ARG A 42 -6.64 -4.93 8.75
N PRO A 43 -7.07 -3.72 8.38
CA PRO A 43 -7.03 -2.55 9.26
C PRO A 43 -7.83 -2.76 10.55
N GLY A 44 -7.31 -2.26 11.66
CA GLY A 44 -7.88 -2.38 13.00
C GLY A 44 -7.70 -3.75 13.66
N LEU A 45 -7.08 -4.73 12.97
CA LEU A 45 -6.82 -6.05 13.51
C LEU A 45 -5.37 -6.50 13.28
N ASP A 46 -4.91 -6.44 12.03
CA ASP A 46 -3.56 -6.86 11.65
C ASP A 46 -2.61 -5.64 11.55
N ASN A 47 -3.13 -4.46 11.23
CA ASN A 47 -2.41 -3.18 11.17
C ASN A 47 -3.36 -1.99 11.42
N ASP A 48 -2.83 -0.78 11.38
CA ASP A 48 -3.52 0.51 11.52
C ASP A 48 -3.59 1.27 10.18
N MET A 49 -3.71 0.55 9.06
CA MET A 49 -3.68 1.17 7.74
C MET A 49 -4.84 2.14 7.52
N GLU A 50 -4.51 3.36 7.07
CA GLU A 50 -5.46 4.39 6.66
C GLU A 50 -5.22 4.82 5.20
N LEU A 51 -6.28 5.26 4.52
CA LEU A 51 -6.20 5.84 3.18
C LEU A 51 -6.82 7.24 3.19
N VAL A 52 -6.04 8.24 2.77
CA VAL A 52 -6.45 9.64 2.73
C VAL A 52 -6.16 10.19 1.33
N GLY A 53 -7.10 10.89 0.72
CA GLY A 53 -6.87 11.45 -0.61
C GLY A 53 -8.15 11.74 -1.37
N SER A 54 -8.01 12.18 -2.62
CA SER A 54 -9.13 12.42 -3.51
C SER A 54 -8.70 12.40 -4.97
N GLY A 55 -9.61 11.99 -5.86
CA GLY A 55 -9.32 11.91 -7.30
C GLY A 55 -8.28 10.84 -7.60
N GLU A 56 -7.21 11.23 -8.29
CA GLU A 56 -6.16 10.33 -8.79
C GLU A 56 -4.99 10.15 -7.83
N GLU A 57 -4.94 10.93 -6.75
CA GLU A 57 -3.86 10.92 -5.75
C GLU A 57 -4.37 10.46 -4.38
N TRP A 58 -3.68 9.47 -3.81
CA TRP A 58 -4.04 8.84 -2.55
C TRP A 58 -2.80 8.56 -1.71
N GLU A 59 -2.89 8.86 -0.44
CA GLU A 59 -1.90 8.52 0.57
C GLU A 59 -2.35 7.27 1.32
N ILE A 60 -1.41 6.37 1.56
CA ILE A 60 -1.61 5.16 2.36
C ILE A 60 -0.67 5.26 3.55
N LEU A 61 -1.21 5.17 4.75
CA LEU A 61 -0.49 5.34 6.01
C LEU A 61 -0.59 4.06 6.83
N TRP A 62 0.48 3.59 7.45
CA TRP A 62 0.46 2.48 8.42
C TRP A 62 1.71 2.47 9.29
N THR A 63 1.65 1.83 10.46
CA THR A 63 2.82 1.56 11.33
C THR A 63 3.33 0.12 11.22
N HIS A 64 2.44 -0.83 10.90
CA HIS A 64 2.78 -2.25 10.80
C HIS A 64 2.38 -2.88 9.47
N PRO A 65 3.21 -3.78 8.91
CA PRO A 65 4.55 -4.16 9.37
C PRO A 65 5.60 -3.04 9.19
N LYS A 66 6.63 -3.04 10.05
CA LYS A 66 7.81 -2.18 9.90
C LYS A 66 8.71 -2.75 8.82
N LEU A 67 8.77 -2.07 7.69
CA LEU A 67 9.57 -2.44 6.52
C LEU A 67 10.57 -1.33 6.23
N SER A 68 11.68 -1.65 5.56
CA SER A 68 12.52 -0.63 4.95
C SER A 68 11.80 0.06 3.79
N ILE A 69 12.34 1.19 3.31
CA ILE A 69 11.82 1.88 2.11
C ILE A 69 11.83 0.94 0.88
N GLU A 70 12.86 0.11 0.73
CA GLU A 70 13.00 -0.82 -0.39
C GLU A 70 11.95 -1.94 -0.32
N GLU A 71 11.80 -2.59 0.84
CA GLU A 71 10.77 -3.60 1.06
C GLU A 71 9.36 -3.02 0.92
N THR A 72 9.14 -1.78 1.37
CA THR A 72 7.87 -1.07 1.19
C THR A 72 7.56 -0.87 -0.28
N LYS A 73 8.55 -0.43 -1.06
CA LYS A 73 8.42 -0.26 -2.50
C LYS A 73 8.05 -1.58 -3.17
N GLU A 74 8.78 -2.65 -2.87
CA GLU A 74 8.52 -3.97 -3.43
C GLU A 74 7.12 -4.48 -3.08
N LEU A 75 6.71 -4.36 -1.81
CA LEU A 75 5.37 -4.76 -1.36
C LEU A 75 4.28 -4.04 -2.14
N VAL A 76 4.39 -2.71 -2.27
CA VAL A 76 3.40 -1.90 -2.97
C VAL A 76 3.40 -2.21 -4.47
N GLU A 77 4.58 -2.32 -5.10
CA GLU A 77 4.70 -2.68 -6.53
C GLU A 77 4.08 -4.05 -6.82
N GLN A 78 4.32 -5.05 -5.96
CA GLN A 78 3.70 -6.36 -6.10
C GLN A 78 2.19 -6.32 -5.89
N ALA A 79 1.71 -5.51 -4.93
CA ALA A 79 0.28 -5.38 -4.65
C ALA A 79 -0.49 -4.75 -5.82
N ILE A 80 0.10 -3.78 -6.51
CA ILE A 80 -0.54 -3.05 -7.61
C ILE A 80 -0.28 -3.67 -8.99
N ALA A 81 0.63 -4.65 -9.07
CA ALA A 81 0.90 -5.36 -10.31
C ALA A 81 -0.36 -6.10 -10.79
N PRO A 82 -0.63 -6.11 -12.11
CA PRO A 82 -1.70 -6.91 -12.66
C PRO A 82 -1.49 -8.39 -12.32
N PRO A 83 -2.56 -9.16 -12.04
CA PRO A 83 -2.42 -10.59 -11.78
C PRO A 83 -1.73 -11.25 -12.97
N PRO A 84 -0.86 -12.24 -12.73
CA PRO A 84 -0.22 -12.97 -13.83
C PRO A 84 -1.31 -13.51 -14.75
N VAL A 85 -1.17 -13.26 -16.04
CA VAL A 85 -2.09 -13.79 -17.05
C VAL A 85 -1.97 -15.30 -16.99
N THR A 86 -2.91 -15.97 -16.31
CA THR A 86 -3.08 -17.41 -16.45
C THR A 86 -3.44 -17.64 -17.91
N MET A 87 -2.47 -18.09 -18.72
CA MET A 87 -2.75 -18.65 -20.03
C MET A 87 -3.73 -19.79 -19.81
N ARG A 88 -5.00 -19.55 -20.12
CA ARG A 88 -5.98 -20.63 -20.19
C ARG A 88 -5.54 -21.51 -21.33
N SER A 89 -4.83 -22.59 -21.01
CA SER A 89 -4.62 -23.71 -21.92
C SER A 89 -6.01 -24.28 -22.22
N HIS A 90 -6.59 -23.86 -23.34
CA HIS A 90 -7.71 -24.54 -23.95
C HIS A 90 -7.14 -25.81 -24.60
N THR A 91 -7.30 -26.95 -23.92
CA THR A 91 -7.34 -28.27 -24.54
C THR A 91 -8.71 -28.53 -25.12
#